data_AF-A0A9P7JM81-F1
#
_entry.id   AF-A0A9P7JM81-F1
#
_cell.length_a   1.000
_cell.length_b   1.000
_cell.length_c   1.000
_cell.angle_alpha   90.00
_cell.angle_beta   90.00
_cell.angle_gamma   90.00
#
_symmetry.space_group_name_H-M   'P 1'
#
loop_
_entity.id
_entity.type
_entity.pdbx_description
1 polymer ?
#
loop_
_entity_poly.entity_id
_entity_poly.type
_entity_poly.pdbx_seq_one_letter_code
_entity_poly.pdbx_strand_id
1 'polypeptide(L)'
;MDDDDEHSASQAHSSKGDQTDWTEDSDDDLYRSIISDNVDKIIIAQDSLRAFTNTICPSSYGSMTEVKFSALDGLIVKPIGIYGSKEEIVQLLLSLGVVDDYIAAQLVVNHSETSVSKPSLRSGLYIVRSDRETISSEQLFVIYWLEDAT
;
A
#
# COMPACT_ATOMS: atom_id res chain seq x y z
N MET A 1 8.77 16.95 -74.89
CA MET A 1 9.72 16.33 -75.82
C MET A 1 10.83 15.78 -74.94
N ASP A 2 11.23 14.56 -75.23
CA ASP A 2 12.24 13.71 -74.58
C ASP A 2 11.70 12.97 -73.34
N ASP A 3 11.78 11.65 -73.19
CA ASP A 3 12.09 10.54 -74.09
C ASP A 3 11.52 9.26 -73.44
N ASP A 4 11.16 8.30 -74.27
CA ASP A 4 10.76 6.95 -73.90
C ASP A 4 11.91 6.17 -73.24
N ASP A 5 11.62 5.34 -72.24
CA ASP A 5 12.44 4.15 -71.99
C ASP A 5 11.62 3.01 -71.35
N GLU A 6 11.92 1.83 -71.87
CA GLU A 6 11.10 0.63 -71.93
C GLU A 6 11.43 -0.37 -70.81
N HIS A 7 10.60 -1.43 -70.75
CA HIS A 7 10.82 -2.77 -70.16
C HIS A 7 10.43 -3.03 -68.70
N SER A 8 9.35 -3.79 -68.53
CA SER A 8 9.43 -5.27 -68.41
C SER A 8 8.09 -5.86 -67.97
N ALA A 9 7.56 -6.79 -68.77
CA ALA A 9 6.49 -7.69 -68.38
C ALA A 9 7.06 -8.93 -67.67
N SER A 10 6.41 -9.38 -66.60
CA SER A 10 6.28 -10.77 -66.09
C SER A 10 5.70 -10.68 -64.66
N GLN A 11 4.81 -11.51 -64.16
CA GLN A 11 4.13 -12.72 -64.59
C GLN A 11 2.90 -12.86 -63.66
N ALA A 12 1.84 -13.45 -64.18
CA ALA A 12 0.66 -13.83 -63.43
C ALA A 12 0.96 -14.91 -62.38
N HIS A 13 0.21 -14.95 -61.28
CA HIS A 13 -0.46 -16.18 -60.82
C HIS A 13 -1.64 -15.83 -59.90
N SER A 14 -2.79 -16.40 -60.25
CA SER A 14 -4.07 -16.36 -59.54
C SER A 14 -4.15 -17.54 -58.57
N SER A 15 -4.62 -17.33 -57.33
CA SER A 15 -5.55 -18.25 -56.64
C SER A 15 -5.93 -17.79 -55.23
N LYS A 16 -7.23 -17.50 -55.08
CA LYS A 16 -8.17 -17.97 -54.05
C LYS A 16 -7.64 -18.41 -52.67
N GLY A 17 -8.18 -17.77 -51.64
CA GLY A 17 -8.27 -18.24 -50.24
C GLY A 17 -8.90 -17.10 -49.42
N ASP A 18 -10.22 -16.99 -49.40
CA ASP A 18 -11.09 -17.43 -48.30
C ASP A 18 -10.79 -16.78 -46.94
N GLN A 19 -11.79 -16.01 -46.48
CA GLN A 19 -12.24 -15.98 -45.09
C GLN A 19 -11.25 -15.46 -44.03
N THR A 20 -11.23 -14.14 -43.84
CA THR A 20 -10.97 -13.55 -42.51
C THR A 20 -12.36 -13.41 -41.86
N ASP A 21 -12.83 -14.46 -41.20
CA ASP A 21 -12.59 -14.75 -39.78
C ASP A 21 -13.11 -13.59 -38.90
N TRP A 22 -14.39 -13.72 -38.54
CA TRP A 22 -15.07 -12.89 -37.57
C TRP A 22 -15.01 -13.62 -36.23
N THR A 23 -13.96 -13.37 -35.46
CA THR A 23 -13.81 -13.58 -34.00
C THR A 23 -12.40 -13.06 -33.72
N GLU A 24 -12.09 -12.12 -32.84
CA GLU A 24 -12.59 -11.85 -31.50
C GLU A 24 -12.37 -10.35 -31.21
N ASP A 25 -13.29 -9.49 -31.64
CA ASP A 25 -13.45 -8.20 -30.98
C ASP A 25 -14.13 -8.46 -29.63
N SER A 26 -13.58 -7.89 -28.56
CA SER A 26 -14.29 -7.58 -27.31
C SER A 26 -14.34 -8.65 -26.19
N ASP A 27 -13.22 -9.30 -25.86
CA ASP A 27 -13.07 -9.94 -24.53
C ASP A 27 -11.90 -9.35 -23.72
N ASP A 28 -10.82 -8.88 -24.37
CA ASP A 28 -9.66 -8.30 -23.65
C ASP A 28 -9.99 -6.98 -22.93
N ASP A 29 -10.87 -6.16 -23.50
CA ASP A 29 -11.31 -4.91 -22.88
C ASP A 29 -12.21 -5.15 -21.65
N LEU A 30 -12.90 -6.28 -21.60
CA LEU A 30 -13.70 -6.69 -20.44
C LEU A 30 -12.79 -7.12 -19.28
N TYR A 31 -11.70 -7.85 -19.55
CA TYR A 31 -10.69 -8.18 -18.53
C TYR A 31 -9.93 -6.95 -18.04
N ARG A 32 -9.61 -5.99 -18.91
CA ARG A 32 -9.01 -4.70 -18.51
C ARG A 32 -9.95 -3.87 -17.64
N SER A 33 -11.25 -3.90 -17.94
CA SER A 33 -12.29 -3.20 -17.16
C SER A 33 -12.49 -3.79 -15.77
N ILE A 34 -12.47 -5.12 -15.61
CA ILE A 34 -12.62 -5.78 -14.30
C ILE A 34 -11.40 -5.54 -13.39
N ILE A 35 -10.19 -5.36 -13.95
CA ILE A 35 -9.00 -4.97 -13.17
C ILE A 35 -9.02 -3.46 -12.82
N SER A 36 -9.90 -2.70 -13.46
CA SER A 36 -10.28 -1.32 -13.12
C SER A 36 -11.52 -1.26 -12.22
N ASP A 37 -11.88 -2.35 -11.53
CA ASP A 37 -12.94 -2.26 -10.54
C ASP A 37 -12.40 -1.58 -9.28
N ASN A 38 -13.18 -0.62 -8.79
CA ASN A 38 -12.80 0.42 -7.86
C ASN A 38 -12.74 -0.14 -6.42
N VAL A 39 -11.87 -1.12 -6.20
CA VAL A 39 -11.62 -1.69 -4.88
C VAL A 39 -10.86 -0.66 -4.06
N ASP A 40 -11.44 -0.28 -2.92
CA ASP A 40 -10.73 0.49 -1.91
C ASP A 40 -9.50 -0.30 -1.44
N LYS A 41 -8.31 0.12 -1.88
CA LYS A 41 -7.04 -0.54 -1.54
C LYS A 41 -6.52 0.03 -0.23
N ILE A 42 -6.56 -0.77 0.83
CA ILE A 42 -5.88 -0.45 2.09
C ILE A 42 -4.45 -0.97 2.00
N ILE A 43 -3.47 -0.07 2.16
CA ILE A 43 -2.06 -0.45 2.25
C ILE A 43 -1.76 -0.81 3.70
N ILE A 44 -1.29 -2.04 3.93
CA ILE A 44 -0.98 -2.56 5.27
C ILE A 44 0.51 -2.92 5.34
N ALA A 45 1.21 -2.40 6.35
CA ALA A 45 2.57 -2.82 6.68
C ALA A 45 2.55 -4.25 7.23
N GLN A 46 2.75 -5.24 6.35
CA GLN A 46 2.55 -6.65 6.66
C GLN A 46 3.43 -7.16 7.80
N ASP A 47 4.70 -6.75 7.82
CA ASP A 47 5.64 -7.16 8.87
C ASP A 47 5.26 -6.57 10.23
N SER A 48 4.83 -5.30 10.25
CA SER A 48 4.33 -4.64 11.46
C SER A 48 3.05 -5.32 11.97
N LEU A 49 2.12 -5.67 11.07
CA LEU A 49 0.90 -6.40 11.44
C LEU A 49 1.21 -7.79 11.99
N ARG A 50 2.14 -8.54 11.36
CA ARG A 50 2.59 -9.84 11.85
C ARG A 50 3.19 -9.71 13.25
N ALA A 51 4.10 -8.76 13.45
CA ALA A 51 4.75 -8.54 14.74
C ALA A 51 3.73 -8.18 15.82
N PHE A 52 2.79 -7.29 15.51
CA PHE A 52 1.69 -6.92 16.40
C PHE A 52 0.84 -8.12 16.79
N THR A 53 0.30 -8.84 15.80
CA THR A 53 -0.62 -9.96 16.01
C THR A 53 0.05 -11.08 16.81
N ASN A 54 1.28 -11.44 16.46
CA ASN A 54 2.04 -12.47 17.16
C ASN A 54 2.50 -12.05 18.56
N THR A 55 2.55 -10.75 18.87
CA THR A 55 2.81 -10.33 20.24
C THR A 55 1.59 -10.54 21.12
N ILE A 56 0.39 -10.21 20.64
CA ILE A 56 -0.82 -10.32 21.47
C ILE A 56 -1.34 -11.76 21.53
N CYS A 57 -1.22 -12.49 20.43
CA CYS A 57 -1.56 -13.91 20.35
C CYS A 57 -0.42 -14.66 19.65
N PRO A 58 0.48 -15.33 20.40
CA PRO A 58 1.61 -16.02 19.82
C PRO A 58 1.22 -17.02 18.72
N SER A 59 1.96 -17.00 17.61
CA SER A 59 1.77 -17.92 16.47
C SER A 59 0.38 -17.84 15.81
N SER A 60 -0.29 -16.70 15.91
CA SER A 60 -1.59 -16.44 15.28
C SER A 60 -1.46 -15.94 13.84
N TYR A 61 -0.33 -15.33 13.47
CA TYR A 61 -0.06 -14.84 12.13
C TYR A 61 1.17 -15.54 11.54
N GLY A 62 0.94 -16.51 10.66
CA GLY A 62 2.00 -17.18 9.88
C GLY A 62 2.34 -16.40 8.61
N SER A 63 1.32 -16.15 7.78
CA SER A 63 1.42 -15.41 6.52
C SER A 63 0.15 -14.63 6.23
N MET A 64 0.11 -13.88 5.13
CA MET A 64 -1.08 -13.10 4.73
C MET A 64 -2.33 -13.98 4.53
N THR A 65 -2.14 -15.23 4.10
CA THR A 65 -3.24 -16.19 3.90
C THR A 65 -3.37 -17.20 5.05
N GLU A 66 -2.48 -17.14 6.04
CA GLU A 66 -2.41 -18.08 7.15
C GLU A 66 -2.47 -17.33 8.48
N VAL A 67 -3.70 -17.04 8.89
CA VAL A 67 -4.03 -16.35 10.14
C VAL A 67 -5.03 -17.20 10.94
N LYS A 68 -4.75 -17.43 12.23
CA LYS A 68 -5.62 -18.19 13.14
C LYS A 68 -6.71 -17.29 13.71
N PHE A 69 -7.71 -16.96 12.90
CA PHE A 69 -8.82 -16.08 13.29
C PHE A 69 -9.55 -16.54 14.55
N SER A 70 -9.76 -17.86 14.71
CA SER A 70 -10.39 -18.41 15.90
C SER A 70 -9.68 -18.08 17.22
N ALA A 71 -8.36 -17.91 17.19
CA ALA A 71 -7.58 -17.49 18.35
C ALA A 71 -7.67 -15.97 18.59
N LEU A 72 -7.89 -15.18 17.53
CA LEU A 72 -8.03 -13.73 17.59
C LEU A 72 -9.46 -13.28 17.93
N ASP A 73 -10.49 -14.04 17.57
CA ASP A 73 -11.90 -13.70 17.85
C ASP A 73 -12.21 -13.63 19.35
N GLY A 74 -11.48 -14.40 20.17
CA GLY A 74 -11.61 -14.36 21.63
C GLY A 74 -10.86 -13.20 22.30
N LEU A 75 -10.05 -12.45 21.55
CA LEU A 75 -9.19 -11.40 22.06
C LEU A 75 -9.88 -10.04 21.95
N ILE A 76 -10.07 -9.37 23.10
CA ILE A 76 -10.62 -8.03 23.14
C ILE A 76 -9.49 -7.03 23.32
N VAL A 77 -9.27 -6.17 22.31
CA VAL A 77 -8.39 -4.99 22.41
C VAL A 77 -9.22 -3.73 22.58
N LYS A 78 -8.72 -2.77 23.36
CA LYS A 78 -9.37 -1.47 23.61
C LYS A 78 -8.43 -0.32 23.24
N PRO A 79 -8.27 -0.03 21.93
CA PRO A 79 -7.42 1.07 21.50
C PRO A 79 -8.00 2.42 21.90
N ILE A 80 -7.13 3.35 22.30
CA ILE A 80 -7.46 4.75 22.48
C ILE A 80 -7.11 5.49 21.19
N GLY A 81 -8.10 6.13 20.56
CA GLY A 81 -7.87 6.99 19.41
C GLY A 81 -7.12 8.27 19.80
N ILE A 82 -6.04 8.57 19.09
CA ILE A 82 -5.24 9.78 19.27
C ILE A 82 -5.31 10.61 17.98
N TYR A 83 -5.64 11.88 18.17
CA TYR A 83 -5.70 12.91 17.16
C TYR A 83 -5.07 14.18 17.76
N GLY A 84 -4.57 15.08 16.91
CA GLY A 84 -3.93 16.31 17.36
C GLY A 84 -2.97 16.86 16.32
N SER A 85 -2.18 17.86 16.72
CA SER A 85 -1.10 18.34 15.86
C SER A 85 0.02 17.30 15.76
N LYS A 86 0.85 17.41 14.72
CA LYS A 86 2.00 16.53 14.50
C LYS A 86 2.96 16.57 15.70
N GLU A 87 3.16 17.77 16.26
CA GLU A 87 4.00 18.01 17.42
C GLU A 87 3.47 17.30 18.67
N GLU A 88 2.16 17.40 18.94
CA GLU A 88 1.53 16.74 20.09
C GLU A 88 1.61 15.21 19.97
N ILE A 89 1.38 14.68 18.76
CA ILE A 89 1.50 13.25 18.49
C ILE A 89 2.94 12.78 18.70
N VAL A 90 3.93 13.50 18.19
CA VAL A 90 5.35 13.15 18.38
C VAL A 90 5.74 13.23 19.85
N GLN A 91 5.28 14.25 20.58
CA GLN A 91 5.54 14.37 22.01
C GLN A 91 4.93 13.20 22.79
N LEU A 92 3.73 12.74 22.41
CA LEU A 92 3.15 11.51 22.97
C LEU A 92 4.05 10.31 22.70
N LEU A 93 4.46 10.07 21.45
CA LEU A 93 5.33 8.95 21.07
C LEU A 93 6.63 8.92 21.87
N LEU A 94 7.24 10.10 22.07
CA LEU A 94 8.44 10.27 22.88
C LEU A 94 8.16 9.93 24.36
N SER A 95 7.04 10.42 24.91
CA SER A 95 6.64 10.13 26.30
C SER A 95 6.34 8.64 26.54
N LEU A 96 5.88 7.93 25.51
CA LEU A 96 5.64 6.49 25.53
C LEU A 96 6.94 5.69 25.34
N GLY A 97 8.06 6.34 24.97
CA GLY A 97 9.34 5.67 24.70
C GLY A 97 9.38 4.93 23.35
N VAL A 98 8.44 5.21 22.46
CA VAL A 98 8.30 4.52 21.16
C VAL A 98 9.30 5.05 20.14
N VAL A 99 9.70 6.31 20.31
CA VAL A 99 10.72 7.00 19.51
C VAL A 99 11.72 7.66 20.45
N ASP A 100 12.96 7.82 19.99
CA ASP A 100 13.98 8.63 20.69
C ASP A 100 13.91 10.11 20.27
N ASP A 101 14.69 10.96 20.94
CA ASP A 101 14.75 12.40 20.66
C ASP A 101 15.16 12.71 19.21
N TYR A 102 16.00 11.87 18.60
CA TYR A 102 16.49 12.07 17.25
C TYR A 102 15.41 11.78 16.20
N ILE A 103 14.64 10.70 16.38
CA ILE A 103 13.50 10.36 15.53
C ILE A 103 12.36 11.36 15.76
N ALA A 104 12.09 11.74 17.01
CA ALA A 104 11.08 12.75 17.33
C ALA A 104 11.36 14.08 16.61
N ALA A 105 12.59 14.58 16.69
CA ALA A 105 12.98 15.81 15.98
C ALA A 105 12.76 15.71 14.47
N GLN A 106 13.01 14.55 13.85
CA GLN A 106 12.82 14.37 12.41
C GLN A 106 11.36 14.22 11.99
N LEU A 107 10.51 13.67 12.85
CA LEU A 107 9.09 13.53 12.57
C LEU A 107 8.34 14.87 12.60
N VAL A 108 8.81 15.84 13.40
CA VAL A 108 8.21 17.19 13.47
C VAL A 108 8.57 18.06 12.26
N VAL A 109 9.76 17.86 11.67
CA VAL A 109 10.18 18.67 10.51
C VAL A 109 9.29 18.35 9.30
N ASN A 110 8.66 19.38 8.73
CA ASN A 110 7.91 19.25 7.47
C ASN A 110 8.89 19.01 6.33
N HIS A 111 8.74 17.88 5.65
CA HIS A 111 9.65 17.46 4.58
C HIS A 111 9.15 17.97 3.23
N SER A 112 9.13 19.29 3.04
CA SER A 112 9.02 19.85 1.69
C SER A 112 10.38 19.66 1.00
N GLU A 113 10.51 18.60 0.21
CA GLU A 113 11.51 18.46 -0.84
C GLU A 113 13.00 18.45 -0.42
N THR A 114 13.42 17.60 0.52
CA THR A 114 14.85 17.25 0.62
C THR A 114 15.08 15.76 0.45
N SER A 115 15.82 15.42 -0.62
CA SER A 115 16.17 14.09 -1.15
C SER A 115 17.14 13.30 -0.27
N VAL A 116 17.07 13.47 1.05
CA VAL A 116 17.85 12.69 2.01
C VAL A 116 16.86 11.75 2.70
N SER A 117 17.17 10.46 2.73
CA SER A 117 16.41 9.39 3.37
C SER A 117 16.31 9.63 4.89
N LYS A 118 15.44 10.56 5.26
CA LYS A 118 15.07 10.91 6.63
C LYS A 118 13.84 10.08 7.01
N PRO A 119 13.72 9.65 8.27
CA PRO A 119 12.55 8.94 8.75
C PRO A 119 11.35 9.88 8.67
N SER A 120 10.36 9.46 7.87
CA SER A 120 9.06 10.12 7.74
C SER A 120 7.95 9.07 7.84
N LEU A 121 6.80 9.47 8.37
CA LEU A 121 5.59 8.67 8.37
C LEU A 121 4.69 9.14 7.23
N ARG A 122 4.11 8.18 6.51
CA ARG A 122 3.08 8.47 5.51
C ARG A 122 1.78 8.80 6.22
N SER A 123 0.89 9.53 5.57
CA SER A 123 -0.45 9.71 6.11
C SER A 123 -1.15 8.36 6.26
N GLY A 124 -1.83 8.15 7.39
CA GLY A 124 -2.44 6.85 7.67
C GLY A 124 -2.71 6.60 9.14
N LEU A 125 -3.16 5.38 9.44
CA LEU A 125 -3.43 4.91 10.79
C LEU A 125 -2.29 4.03 11.28
N TYR A 126 -1.82 4.34 12.48
CA TYR A 126 -0.72 3.65 13.14
C TYR A 126 -1.18 3.09 14.47
N ILE A 127 -0.80 1.84 14.74
CA ILE A 127 -1.06 1.17 16.01
C ILE A 127 0.21 1.24 16.84
N VAL A 128 0.12 1.84 18.02
CA VAL A 128 1.23 1.94 18.97
C VAL A 128 0.86 1.24 20.26
N ARG A 129 1.76 0.39 20.74
CA ARG A 129 1.62 -0.27 22.03
C ARG A 129 2.64 0.33 22.98
N SER A 130 2.20 0.74 24.17
CA SER A 130 3.12 1.13 25.23
C SER A 130 3.37 -0.06 26.14
N ASP A 131 4.64 -0.38 26.34
CA ASP A 131 5.13 -1.36 27.31
C ASP A 131 5.35 -0.74 28.69
N ARG A 132 5.06 0.56 28.86
CA ARG A 132 5.18 1.24 30.15
C ARG A 132 4.22 0.61 31.15
N GLU A 133 4.84 -0.06 32.11
CA GLU A 133 4.29 -0.84 33.19
C GLU A 133 3.35 -0.03 34.09
N THR A 134 2.11 0.20 33.68
CA THR A 134 1.05 0.71 34.55
C THR A 134 0.04 -0.41 34.82
N ILE A 135 0.42 -1.31 35.72
CA ILE A 135 -0.38 -2.09 36.70
C ILE A 135 -1.69 -2.82 36.31
N SER A 136 -2.28 -2.60 35.14
CA SER A 136 -3.38 -3.40 34.60
C SER A 136 -3.64 -2.98 33.15
N SER A 137 -3.33 -3.88 32.22
CA SER A 137 -3.60 -3.78 30.77
C SER A 137 -2.58 -2.97 29.96
N GLU A 138 -1.94 -3.63 29.00
CA GLU A 138 -1.17 -2.99 27.94
C GLU A 138 -2.05 -1.95 27.23
N GLN A 139 -1.61 -0.70 27.19
CA GLN A 139 -2.36 0.38 26.54
C GLN A 139 -2.04 0.39 25.05
N LEU A 140 -3.10 0.27 24.25
CA LEU A 140 -3.03 0.33 22.79
C LEU A 140 -3.52 1.70 22.29
N PHE A 141 -2.82 2.29 21.33
CA PHE A 141 -3.13 3.60 20.76
C PHE A 141 -3.35 3.53 19.24
N VAL A 142 -4.49 4.10 18.86
CA VAL A 142 -5.04 4.54 17.57
C VAL A 142 -4.49 5.84 16.98
N ILE A 143 -3.28 5.94 16.42
CA ILE A 143 -2.78 7.25 15.95
C ILE A 143 -3.19 7.50 14.49
N TYR A 144 -3.88 8.61 14.24
CA TYR A 144 -4.06 9.13 12.89
C TYR A 144 -2.96 10.13 12.54
N TRP A 145 -2.10 9.78 11.60
CA TRP A 145 -1.05 10.66 11.08
C TRP A 145 -1.55 11.38 9.82
N LEU A 146 -1.62 12.70 9.90
CA LEU A 146 -2.09 13.56 8.82
C LEU A 146 -1.03 13.69 7.73
N GLU A 147 -1.48 13.99 6.52
CA GLU A 147 -0.61 14.47 5.45
C GLU A 147 -0.19 15.92 5.75
N ASP A 148 1.06 16.27 5.47
CA ASP A 148 1.52 17.65 5.57
C ASP A 148 0.67 18.48 4.60
N ALA A 149 -0.04 19.48 5.12
CA ALA A 149 -0.86 20.35 4.28
C ALA A 149 0.04 21.00 3.22
N THR A 150 -0.27 20.73 1.94
CA THR A 150 0.38 21.31 0.76
C THR A 150 0.31 22.83 0.76
#